data_AF-A0A1R2C1K8-F1
#
_entry.id   AF-A0A1R2C1K8-F1
#
_cell.length_a   1.000
_cell.length_b   1.000
_cell.length_c   1.000
_cell.angle_alpha   90.00
_cell.angle_beta   90.00
_cell.angle_gamma   90.00
#
_symmetry.space_group_name_H-M   'P 1'
#
loop_
_entity.id
_entity.type
_entity.pdbx_description
1 polymer ?
#
loop_
_entity_poly.entity_id
_entity_poly.type
_entity_poly.pdbx_seq_one_letter_code
_entity_poly.pdbx_strand_id
1 'polypeptide(L)'
;MEGMENPRIQNKLADIRETLKRIGNSLTEEDQSDTINSKYSYEEDYYKKAFNYSTPSDNDPRSEDWNSYTQNSVEIKDSPIGENDLSELKGRINEMQLNEESLVKMIKDKDKEINELKSLNYGLQNKVTSLNEIIYKKDKEISNITYEKEMGLKAFEESQILVKDLKNKENELLKENKELREVNEFAEEERKHFEKELEEAAVIIDRMKRTLMLKEETILSLNKSRSMDNEFFYASDGLKSEDYDKKNVKKIKISEKRFMNTPDKDEHGLTERSEDVSYRIICHEAMKIVGVTSTKDFYSKLLHLRQHHSRYKKSRRLIDKITDMIVQCSPSGSFSKEPNTHQIWKWITGLLEEYMKIKKSLSGEAFLKLCHILDTDDVEVMIDRVTQLVRAMSPKKKS
;
A
#
# COMPACT_ATOMS: atom_id res chain seq x y z
N MET A 1 -5.74 51.53 19.81
CA MET A 1 -5.34 50.37 20.63
C MET A 1 -5.29 49.19 19.70
N GLU A 2 -4.08 48.65 19.54
CA GLU A 2 -3.71 47.60 18.61
C GLU A 2 -4.58 46.36 18.79
N GLY A 3 -5.06 45.83 17.66
CA GLY A 3 -5.81 44.59 17.62
C GLY A 3 -4.91 43.44 18.05
N MET A 4 -5.14 42.93 19.26
CA MET A 4 -4.62 41.64 19.69
C MET A 4 -5.25 40.56 18.81
N GLU A 5 -4.59 40.25 17.71
CA GLU A 5 -4.87 39.03 16.96
C GLU A 5 -4.57 37.83 17.84
N ASN A 6 -5.56 36.94 17.94
CA ASN A 6 -5.51 35.75 18.76
C ASN A 6 -4.29 34.88 18.37
N PRO A 7 -3.35 34.61 19.30
CA PRO A 7 -2.10 33.88 19.01
C PRO A 7 -2.35 32.46 18.48
N ARG A 8 -3.53 31.91 18.75
CA ARG A 8 -3.96 30.61 18.24
C ARG A 8 -4.25 30.61 16.73
N ILE A 9 -4.68 31.76 16.19
CA ILE A 9 -4.94 31.94 14.76
C ILE A 9 -3.61 32.15 14.02
N GLN A 10 -2.67 32.90 14.60
CA GLN A 10 -1.34 33.09 14.03
C GLN A 10 -0.55 31.77 13.94
N ASN A 11 -0.62 30.91 14.96
CA ASN A 11 0.01 29.59 14.92
C ASN A 11 -0.60 28.68 13.84
N LYS A 12 -1.93 28.68 13.69
CA LYS A 12 -2.59 27.92 12.61
C LYS A 12 -2.24 28.45 11.22
N LEU A 13 -2.12 29.76 11.06
CA LEU A 13 -1.68 30.37 9.80
C LEU A 13 -0.20 30.07 9.51
N ALA A 14 0.65 29.98 10.53
CA ALA A 14 2.04 29.56 10.39
C ALA A 14 2.14 28.09 9.94
N ASP A 15 1.38 27.18 10.54
CA ASP A 15 1.33 25.76 10.16
C ASP A 15 0.83 25.57 8.72
N ILE A 16 -0.19 26.33 8.30
CA ILE A 16 -0.72 26.31 6.92
C ILE A 16 0.33 26.85 5.94
N ARG A 17 1.05 27.92 6.29
CA ARG A 17 2.14 28.45 5.44
C ARG A 17 3.30 27.48 5.33
N GLU A 18 3.65 26.76 6.41
CA GLU A 18 4.72 25.77 6.39
C GLU A 18 4.34 24.54 5.55
N THR A 19 3.09 24.07 5.64
CA THR A 19 2.59 22.96 4.81
C THR A 19 2.54 23.33 3.34
N LEU A 20 2.08 24.53 2.98
CA LEU A 20 2.10 25.01 1.60
C LEU A 20 3.54 25.19 1.07
N LYS A 21 4.48 25.61 1.92
CA LYS A 21 5.90 25.70 1.56
C LYS A 21 6.54 24.32 1.36
N ARG A 22 6.13 23.29 2.12
CA ARG A 22 6.56 21.89 1.89
C ARG A 22 6.00 21.33 0.59
N ILE A 23 4.75 21.64 0.24
CA ILE A 23 4.15 21.18 -1.01
C ILE A 23 4.81 21.87 -2.21
N GLY A 24 5.04 23.20 -2.13
CA GLY A 24 5.70 23.97 -3.20
C GLY A 24 7.17 23.60 -3.45
N ASN A 25 7.86 23.04 -2.45
CA ASN A 25 9.26 22.62 -2.57
C ASN A 25 9.44 21.14 -2.97
N SER A 26 8.36 20.37 -3.15
CA SER A 26 8.44 18.96 -3.58
C SER A 26 8.37 18.77 -5.10
N LEU A 27 8.30 19.87 -5.87
CA LEU A 27 8.25 19.87 -7.33
C LEU A 27 9.66 20.06 -7.90
N THR A 28 10.52 19.05 -7.80
CA THR A 28 11.69 18.87 -8.68
C THR A 28 12.18 17.46 -8.48
N GLU A 29 11.55 16.52 -9.18
CA GLU A 29 12.22 15.37 -9.78
C GLU A 29 11.21 14.75 -10.75
N GLU A 30 11.49 14.99 -12.03
CA GLU A 30 10.92 14.25 -13.15
C GLU A 30 11.24 12.77 -12.93
N ASP A 31 10.25 11.89 -13.11
CA ASP A 31 10.53 10.62 -13.76
C ASP A 31 9.29 9.99 -14.38
N GLN A 32 9.58 9.22 -15.40
CA GLN A 32 8.74 8.92 -16.53
C GLN A 32 7.77 7.77 -16.25
N SER A 33 6.58 7.92 -16.86
CA SER A 33 5.66 6.89 -17.36
C SER A 33 6.12 5.43 -17.32
N ASP A 34 5.20 4.54 -16.96
CA ASP A 34 4.85 3.41 -17.83
C ASP A 34 3.41 2.92 -17.60
N THR A 35 2.80 2.55 -18.71
CA THR A 35 1.42 2.13 -18.96
C THR A 35 1.22 0.64 -18.67
N ILE A 36 -0.04 0.22 -18.45
CA ILE A 36 -0.76 -0.83 -19.22
C ILE A 36 -2.00 -1.35 -18.48
N ASN A 37 -3.06 -1.56 -19.30
CA ASN A 37 -4.25 -2.40 -19.15
C ASN A 37 -5.51 -1.82 -18.51
N SER A 38 -6.43 -1.38 -19.37
CA SER A 38 -7.85 -1.70 -19.19
C SER A 38 -8.56 -1.83 -20.53
N LYS A 39 -9.10 -3.04 -20.75
CA LYS A 39 -9.93 -3.46 -21.88
C LYS A 39 -11.31 -2.85 -21.73
N TYR A 40 -11.84 -2.14 -22.74
CA TYR A 40 -13.26 -2.19 -23.09
C TYR A 40 -13.46 -1.84 -24.57
N SER A 41 -14.04 -2.80 -25.29
CA SER A 41 -14.58 -2.65 -26.64
C SER A 41 -15.85 -1.81 -26.63
N TYR A 42 -16.03 -0.90 -27.59
CA TYR A 42 -17.30 -0.74 -28.30
C TYR A 42 -17.06 -0.02 -29.65
N GLU A 43 -17.47 -0.74 -30.71
CA GLU A 43 -17.99 -0.31 -32.02
C GLU A 43 -17.50 0.99 -32.68
N GLU A 44 -16.72 0.83 -33.76
CA GLU A 44 -16.53 1.88 -34.77
C GLU A 44 -16.52 1.28 -36.20
N ASP A 45 -17.64 0.63 -36.56
CA ASP A 45 -17.91 0.07 -37.89
C ASP A 45 -18.43 1.13 -38.88
N TYR A 46 -17.83 2.32 -38.95
CA TYR A 46 -18.35 3.41 -39.81
C TYR A 46 -17.38 4.12 -40.77
N TYR A 47 -16.10 3.75 -40.82
CA TYR A 47 -15.16 4.33 -41.81
C TYR A 47 -14.29 3.29 -42.53
N LYS A 48 -14.94 2.41 -43.30
CA LYS A 48 -14.28 1.72 -44.42
C LYS A 48 -14.99 2.03 -45.73
N LYS A 49 -14.73 3.23 -46.25
CA LYS A 49 -14.82 3.48 -47.69
C LYS A 49 -13.41 3.73 -48.20
N ALA A 50 -12.87 2.75 -48.91
CA ALA A 50 -11.58 2.87 -49.56
C ALA A 50 -11.65 4.05 -50.56
N PHE A 51 -10.91 5.11 -50.27
CA PHE A 51 -10.56 6.09 -51.30
C PHE A 51 -9.45 5.47 -52.13
N ASN A 52 -9.82 4.95 -53.30
CA ASN A 52 -8.89 4.61 -54.37
C ASN A 52 -8.26 5.90 -54.89
N TYR A 53 -7.22 6.40 -54.23
CA TYR A 53 -6.27 7.28 -54.89
C TYR A 53 -5.31 6.38 -55.66
N SER A 54 -5.61 6.18 -56.94
CA SER A 54 -4.59 5.81 -57.91
C SER A 54 -3.60 6.98 -57.98
N THR A 55 -2.48 6.86 -57.27
CA THR A 55 -1.28 7.61 -57.62
C THR A 55 -0.86 7.17 -59.02
N PRO A 56 -0.69 8.10 -59.98
CA PRO A 56 -0.06 7.74 -61.25
C PRO A 56 1.36 7.26 -60.95
N SER A 57 1.62 5.99 -61.24
CA SER A 57 2.96 5.41 -61.21
C SER A 57 3.77 6.05 -62.34
N ASP A 58 4.81 6.80 -61.98
CA ASP A 58 5.76 7.44 -62.90
C ASP A 58 6.67 6.44 -63.66
N ASN A 59 6.28 5.17 -63.78
CA ASN A 59 7.08 4.09 -64.37
C ASN A 59 6.27 3.16 -65.29
N ASP A 60 5.34 3.69 -66.07
CA ASP A 60 4.89 2.98 -67.28
C ASP A 60 5.79 3.35 -68.48
N PRO A 61 6.27 2.36 -69.26
CA PRO A 61 7.05 2.65 -70.46
C PRO A 61 6.17 3.45 -71.40
N ARG A 62 6.57 4.71 -71.68
CA ARG A 62 6.02 5.52 -72.77
C ARG A 62 5.95 4.62 -74.01
N SER A 63 4.74 4.32 -74.47
CA SER A 63 4.57 3.68 -75.77
C SER A 63 5.19 4.57 -76.83
N GLU A 64 6.07 4.00 -77.66
CA GLU A 64 6.76 4.65 -78.77
C GLU A 64 5.82 4.95 -79.96
N ASP A 65 4.50 4.87 -79.78
CA ASP A 65 3.53 4.86 -80.88
C ASP A 65 2.97 6.25 -81.26
N TRP A 66 3.56 7.35 -80.76
CA TRP A 66 3.11 8.71 -81.08
C TRP A 66 3.93 9.46 -82.14
N ASN A 67 4.85 8.77 -82.84
CA ASN A 67 5.66 9.35 -83.92
C ASN A 67 5.65 8.50 -85.21
N SER A 68 4.47 8.09 -85.69
CA SER A 68 4.34 7.64 -87.08
C SER A 68 3.64 8.72 -87.91
N TYR A 69 4.37 9.77 -88.28
CA TYR A 69 4.01 10.53 -89.47
C TYR A 69 4.22 9.61 -90.68
N THR A 70 3.15 8.98 -91.16
CA THR A 70 3.12 8.48 -92.54
C THR A 70 3.25 9.69 -93.45
N GLN A 71 4.46 9.85 -94.00
CA GLN A 71 4.78 10.76 -95.09
C GLN A 71 4.02 10.27 -96.33
N ASN A 72 2.73 10.63 -96.44
CA ASN A 72 2.02 10.55 -97.70
C ASN A 72 2.65 11.59 -98.62
N SER A 73 3.49 11.12 -99.54
CA SER A 73 4.00 11.88 -100.67
C SER A 73 2.83 12.39 -101.50
N VAL A 74 2.41 13.62 -101.25
CA VAL A 74 1.50 14.36 -102.12
C VAL A 74 2.29 14.70 -103.37
N GLU A 75 1.97 14.05 -104.49
CA GLU A 75 2.33 14.53 -105.82
C GLU A 75 1.78 15.94 -106.00
N ILE A 76 2.68 16.93 -106.00
CA ILE A 76 2.37 18.31 -106.36
C ILE A 76 2.12 18.30 -107.87
N LYS A 77 0.84 18.25 -108.27
CA LYS A 77 0.44 18.68 -109.60
C LYS A 77 0.53 20.19 -109.64
N ASP A 78 1.46 20.70 -110.44
CA ASP A 78 1.60 22.11 -110.80
C ASP A 78 0.35 22.60 -111.54
N SER A 79 -0.69 22.92 -110.76
CA SER A 79 -1.76 23.83 -111.18
C SER A 79 -1.36 25.23 -110.72
N PRO A 80 -1.49 26.27 -111.57
CA PRO A 80 -1.21 27.63 -111.13
C PRO A 80 -2.25 28.01 -110.09
N ILE A 81 -1.84 27.99 -108.82
CA ILE A 81 -2.58 28.53 -107.68
C ILE A 81 -2.84 30.00 -108.01
N GLY A 82 -4.10 30.36 -108.24
CA GLY A 82 -4.45 31.75 -108.53
C GLY A 82 -4.03 32.62 -107.35
N GLU A 83 -3.63 33.88 -107.60
CA GLU A 83 -3.23 34.84 -106.55
C GLU A 83 -4.25 34.93 -105.38
N ASN A 84 -5.52 34.60 -105.63
CA ASN A 84 -6.57 34.47 -104.60
C ASN A 84 -6.30 33.36 -103.57
N ASP A 85 -5.91 32.16 -103.99
CA ASP A 85 -5.70 31.01 -103.10
C ASP A 85 -4.47 31.22 -102.21
N LEU A 86 -3.45 31.91 -102.75
CA LEU A 86 -2.21 32.26 -102.04
C LEU A 86 -2.47 33.34 -100.97
N SER A 87 -3.36 34.30 -101.28
CA SER A 87 -3.83 35.30 -100.31
C SER A 87 -4.66 34.66 -99.19
N GLU A 88 -5.52 33.69 -99.52
CA GLU A 88 -6.35 32.96 -98.55
C GLU A 88 -5.49 32.09 -97.60
N LEU A 89 -4.48 31.40 -98.13
CA LEU A 89 -3.47 30.67 -97.34
C LEU A 89 -2.70 31.59 -96.38
N LYS A 90 -2.30 32.78 -96.84
CA LYS A 90 -1.61 33.77 -96.01
C LYS A 90 -2.51 34.31 -94.90
N GLY A 91 -3.81 34.49 -95.19
CA GLY A 91 -4.83 34.82 -94.19
C GLY A 91 -4.95 33.74 -93.10
N ARG A 92 -5.03 32.46 -93.51
CA ARG A 92 -5.06 31.32 -92.56
C ARG A 92 -3.79 31.21 -91.71
N ILE A 93 -2.62 31.47 -92.28
CA ILE A 93 -1.36 31.46 -91.52
C ILE A 93 -1.38 32.55 -90.44
N ASN A 94 -1.82 33.76 -90.76
CA ASN A 94 -1.95 34.83 -89.78
C ASN A 94 -2.99 34.50 -88.68
N GLU A 95 -4.13 33.90 -89.04
CA GLU A 95 -5.11 33.41 -88.05
C GLU A 95 -4.52 32.33 -87.13
N MET A 96 -3.77 31.37 -87.69
CA MET A 96 -3.10 30.34 -86.90
C MET A 96 -2.06 30.93 -85.96
N GLN A 97 -1.28 31.91 -86.39
CA GLN A 97 -0.29 32.61 -85.55
C GLN A 97 -0.97 33.38 -84.41
N LEU A 98 -2.06 34.11 -84.70
CA LEU A 98 -2.84 34.79 -83.66
C LEU A 98 -3.44 33.80 -82.66
N ASN A 99 -3.89 32.63 -83.13
CA ASN A 99 -4.44 31.60 -82.27
C ASN A 99 -3.34 30.93 -81.41
N GLU A 100 -2.15 30.72 -81.98
CA GLU A 100 -0.97 30.23 -81.25
C GLU A 100 -0.56 31.21 -80.14
N GLU A 101 -0.45 32.51 -80.45
CA GLU A 101 -0.14 33.54 -79.44
C GLU A 101 -1.19 33.57 -78.31
N SER A 102 -2.47 33.44 -78.66
CA SER A 102 -3.58 33.36 -77.69
C SER A 102 -3.46 32.12 -76.79
N LEU A 103 -3.18 30.95 -77.37
CA LEU A 103 -2.98 29.70 -76.62
C LEU A 103 -1.75 29.77 -75.70
N VAL A 104 -0.64 30.33 -76.18
CA VAL A 104 0.58 30.53 -75.38
C VAL A 104 0.30 31.44 -74.18
N LYS A 105 -0.49 32.50 -74.37
CA LYS A 105 -0.92 33.36 -73.25
C LYS A 105 -1.78 32.59 -72.24
N MET A 106 -2.73 31.79 -72.72
CA MET A 106 -3.60 30.98 -71.87
C MET A 106 -2.81 29.93 -71.06
N ILE A 107 -1.81 29.28 -71.67
CA ILE A 107 -0.90 28.36 -70.98
C ILE A 107 -0.16 29.08 -69.86
N LYS A 108 0.42 30.25 -70.13
CA LYS A 108 1.13 31.03 -69.11
C LYS A 108 0.24 31.42 -67.94
N ASP A 109 -1.02 31.77 -68.19
CA ASP A 109 -1.96 32.13 -67.13
C ASP A 109 -2.40 30.89 -66.33
N LYS A 110 -2.58 29.74 -66.99
CA LYS A 110 -2.83 28.45 -66.30
C LYS A 110 -1.64 27.97 -65.47
N ASP A 111 -0.41 28.17 -65.94
CA ASP A 111 0.79 27.85 -65.17
C ASP A 111 0.91 28.70 -63.90
N LYS A 112 0.51 29.97 -63.94
CA LYS A 112 0.43 30.81 -62.72
C LYS A 112 -0.59 30.26 -61.74
N GLU A 113 -1.79 29.93 -62.21
CA GLU A 113 -2.87 29.34 -61.38
C GLU A 113 -2.40 28.02 -60.73
N ILE A 114 -1.71 27.16 -61.48
CA ILE A 114 -1.11 25.92 -60.96
C ILE A 114 -0.09 26.21 -59.86
N ASN A 115 0.77 27.22 -60.02
CA ASN A 115 1.77 27.56 -59.02
C ASN A 115 1.14 28.15 -57.74
N GLU A 116 0.10 28.97 -57.87
CA GLU A 116 -0.68 29.48 -56.74
C GLU A 116 -1.36 28.34 -55.97
N LEU A 117 -1.99 27.40 -56.68
CA LEU A 117 -2.60 26.21 -56.07
C LEU A 117 -1.57 25.32 -55.37
N LYS A 118 -0.38 25.12 -55.95
CA LYS A 118 0.71 24.38 -55.31
C LYS A 118 1.18 25.03 -54.00
N SER A 119 1.35 26.36 -54.01
CA SER A 119 1.72 27.13 -52.82
C SER A 119 0.65 27.03 -51.73
N LEU A 120 -0.63 27.15 -52.11
CA LEU A 120 -1.75 27.00 -51.19
C LEU A 120 -1.81 25.58 -50.59
N ASN A 121 -1.62 24.55 -51.43
CA ASN A 121 -1.63 23.15 -50.99
C ASN A 121 -0.50 22.88 -49.98
N TYR A 122 0.71 23.38 -50.23
CA TYR A 122 1.82 23.31 -49.28
C TYR A 122 1.49 24.02 -47.96
N GLY A 123 0.88 25.21 -48.02
CA GLY A 123 0.43 25.94 -46.84
C GLY A 123 -0.63 25.17 -46.02
N LEU A 124 -1.57 24.50 -46.69
CA LEU A 124 -2.56 23.65 -46.04
C LEU A 124 -1.92 22.41 -45.41
N GLN A 125 -0.97 21.78 -46.09
CA GLN A 125 -0.29 20.60 -45.57
C GLN A 125 0.52 20.90 -44.30
N ASN A 126 1.16 22.07 -44.24
CA ASN A 126 1.81 22.54 -43.01
C ASN A 126 0.81 22.78 -41.88
N LYS A 127 -0.35 23.38 -42.17
CA LYS A 127 -1.42 23.57 -41.17
C LYS A 127 -1.94 22.23 -40.65
N VAL A 128 -2.20 21.27 -41.53
CA VAL A 128 -2.63 19.91 -41.15
C VAL A 128 -1.61 19.26 -40.23
N THR A 129 -0.32 19.34 -40.57
CA THR A 129 0.77 18.79 -39.74
C THR A 129 0.81 19.44 -38.36
N SER A 130 0.72 20.78 -38.30
CA SER A 130 0.71 21.52 -37.03
C SER A 130 -0.51 21.21 -36.16
N LEU A 131 -1.68 21.00 -36.76
CA LEU A 131 -2.90 20.63 -36.04
C LEU A 131 -2.80 19.20 -35.50
N ASN A 132 -2.24 18.28 -36.27
CA ASN A 132 -2.00 16.91 -35.81
C ASN A 132 -1.04 16.86 -34.61
N GLU A 133 0.01 17.69 -34.60
CA GLU A 133 0.90 17.81 -33.43
C GLU A 133 0.17 18.35 -32.19
N ILE A 134 -0.75 19.31 -32.37
CA ILE A 134 -1.56 19.84 -31.26
C ILE A 134 -2.51 18.77 -30.73
N ILE A 135 -3.17 18.02 -31.61
CA ILE A 135 -4.06 16.90 -31.24
C ILE A 135 -3.28 15.87 -30.43
N TYR A 136 -2.12 15.43 -30.92
CA TYR A 136 -1.28 14.47 -30.21
C TYR A 136 -0.88 14.95 -28.80
N LYS A 137 -0.53 16.23 -28.65
CA LYS A 137 -0.23 16.82 -27.33
C LYS A 137 -1.46 16.81 -26.42
N LYS A 138 -2.64 17.09 -26.96
CA LYS A 138 -3.90 17.09 -26.22
C LYS A 138 -4.34 15.69 -25.80
N ASP A 139 -4.16 14.69 -26.66
CA ASP A 139 -4.45 13.29 -26.32
C ASP A 139 -3.55 12.78 -25.20
N LYS A 140 -2.27 13.18 -25.20
CA LYS A 140 -1.35 12.90 -24.10
C LYS A 140 -1.78 13.57 -22.79
N GLU A 141 -2.19 14.83 -22.85
CA GLU A 141 -2.72 15.57 -21.69
C GLU A 141 -3.98 14.90 -21.12
N ILE A 142 -4.91 14.49 -21.99
CA ILE A 142 -6.13 13.77 -21.61
C ILE A 142 -5.80 12.42 -20.95
N SER A 143 -4.85 11.67 -21.50
CA SER A 143 -4.40 10.40 -20.90
C SER A 143 -3.83 10.60 -19.50
N ASN A 144 -3.01 11.63 -19.31
CA ASN A 144 -2.45 11.96 -17.99
C ASN A 144 -3.55 12.33 -16.98
N ILE A 145 -4.48 13.20 -17.36
CA ILE A 145 -5.60 13.60 -16.49
C ILE A 145 -6.48 12.40 -16.14
N THR A 146 -6.70 11.49 -17.09
CA THR A 146 -7.48 10.27 -16.86
C THR A 146 -6.81 9.37 -15.84
N TYR A 147 -5.50 9.16 -15.97
CA TYR A 147 -4.71 8.38 -15.01
C TYR A 147 -4.72 9.01 -13.61
N GLU A 148 -4.51 10.32 -13.50
CA GLU A 148 -4.56 11.03 -12.22
C GLU A 148 -5.94 10.91 -11.56
N LYS A 149 -7.01 11.02 -12.34
CA LYS A 149 -8.39 10.85 -11.86
C LYS A 149 -8.63 9.44 -11.32
N GLU A 150 -8.17 8.40 -12.02
CA GLU A 150 -8.30 7.00 -11.55
C GLU A 150 -7.53 6.76 -10.26
N MET A 151 -6.29 7.27 -10.17
CA MET A 151 -5.49 7.18 -8.95
C MET A 151 -6.14 7.90 -7.77
N GLY A 152 -6.70 9.09 -8.01
CA GLY A 152 -7.45 9.86 -7.02
C GLY A 152 -8.72 9.13 -6.54
N LEU A 153 -9.43 8.48 -7.46
CA LEU A 153 -10.63 7.71 -7.15
C LEU A 153 -10.31 6.48 -6.29
N LYS A 154 -9.24 5.75 -6.61
CA LYS A 154 -8.75 4.62 -5.82
C LYS A 154 -8.34 5.05 -4.40
N ALA A 155 -7.60 6.15 -4.27
CA ALA A 155 -7.22 6.70 -2.97
C ALA A 155 -8.44 7.12 -2.13
N PHE A 156 -9.48 7.65 -2.78
CA PHE A 156 -10.73 8.01 -2.12
C PHE A 156 -11.50 6.79 -1.62
N GLU A 157 -11.57 5.71 -2.40
CA GLU A 157 -12.19 4.45 -1.97
C GLU A 157 -11.46 3.82 -0.78
N GLU A 158 -10.12 3.78 -0.82
CA GLU A 158 -9.29 3.30 0.30
C GLU A 158 -9.53 4.13 1.58
N SER A 159 -9.66 5.45 1.44
CA SER A 159 -9.98 6.35 2.56
C SER A 159 -11.38 6.09 3.12
N GLN A 160 -12.39 5.84 2.27
CA GLN A 160 -13.73 5.48 2.75
C GLN A 160 -13.74 4.17 3.56
N ILE A 161 -13.00 3.16 3.10
CA ILE A 161 -12.88 1.89 3.83
C ILE A 161 -12.26 2.14 5.21
N LEU A 162 -11.17 2.92 5.28
CA LEU A 162 -10.53 3.26 6.54
C LEU A 162 -11.46 4.02 7.50
N VAL A 163 -12.23 4.98 6.99
CA VAL A 163 -13.21 5.72 7.80
C VAL A 163 -14.29 4.78 8.36
N LYS A 164 -14.76 3.82 7.56
CA LYS A 164 -15.74 2.83 8.01
C LYS A 164 -15.17 1.93 9.11
N ASP A 165 -13.93 1.47 8.95
CA ASP A 165 -13.24 0.65 9.96
C ASP A 165 -13.02 1.41 11.27
N LEU A 166 -12.64 2.68 11.18
CA LEU A 166 -12.47 3.54 12.37
C LEU A 166 -13.80 3.76 13.10
N LYS A 167 -14.91 3.98 12.37
CA LYS A 167 -16.25 4.08 12.96
C LYS A 167 -16.68 2.79 13.65
N ASN A 168 -16.40 1.63 13.06
CA ASN A 168 -16.71 0.35 13.68
C ASN A 168 -15.92 0.18 14.99
N LYS A 169 -14.62 0.52 14.97
CA LYS A 169 -13.77 0.46 16.16
C LYS A 169 -14.21 1.46 17.26
N GLU A 170 -14.64 2.66 16.87
CA GLU A 170 -15.21 3.64 17.79
C GLU A 170 -16.46 3.07 18.48
N ASN A 171 -17.35 2.43 17.74
CA ASN A 171 -18.55 1.78 18.30
C ASN A 171 -18.21 0.64 19.26
N GLU A 172 -17.22 -0.19 18.93
CA GLU A 172 -16.73 -1.26 19.82
C GLU A 172 -16.19 -0.68 21.14
N LEU A 173 -15.35 0.36 21.06
CA LEU A 173 -14.80 1.02 22.24
C LEU A 173 -15.90 1.71 23.07
N LEU A 174 -16.91 2.31 22.45
CA LEU A 174 -18.05 2.88 23.15
C LEU A 174 -18.85 1.81 23.91
N LYS A 175 -19.00 0.62 23.33
CA LYS A 175 -19.65 -0.52 23.98
C LYS A 175 -18.84 -1.01 25.18
N GLU A 176 -17.54 -1.24 25.00
CA GLU A 176 -16.63 -1.66 26.08
C GLU A 176 -16.62 -0.64 27.22
N ASN A 177 -16.60 0.66 26.91
CA ASN A 177 -16.61 1.74 27.90
C ASN A 177 -17.96 1.87 28.62
N LYS A 178 -19.04 1.37 28.03
CA LYS A 178 -20.34 1.23 28.70
C LYS A 178 -20.30 0.05 29.67
N GLU A 179 -19.84 -1.12 29.21
CA GLU A 179 -19.71 -2.33 30.04
C GLU A 179 -18.79 -2.09 31.25
N LEU A 180 -17.65 -1.40 31.07
CA LEU A 180 -16.75 -1.02 32.17
C LEU A 180 -17.40 -0.08 33.18
N ARG A 181 -18.27 0.83 32.74
CA ARG A 181 -19.01 1.71 33.66
C ARG A 181 -20.01 0.93 34.50
N GLU A 182 -20.73 0.00 33.89
CA GLU A 182 -21.66 -0.89 34.60
C GLU A 182 -20.93 -1.77 35.64
N VAL A 183 -19.78 -2.34 35.28
CA VAL A 183 -18.93 -3.11 36.23
C VAL A 183 -18.40 -2.23 37.36
N ASN A 184 -17.97 -1.00 37.06
CA ASN A 184 -17.47 -0.09 38.10
C ASN A 184 -18.58 0.34 39.07
N GLU A 185 -19.79 0.61 38.56
CA GLU A 185 -20.96 0.92 39.39
C GLU A 185 -21.27 -0.23 40.35
N PHE A 186 -21.31 -1.47 39.84
CA PHE A 186 -21.51 -2.67 40.66
C PHE A 186 -20.41 -2.82 41.74
N ALA A 187 -19.14 -2.66 41.37
CA ALA A 187 -18.03 -2.76 42.32
C ALA A 187 -18.06 -1.65 43.40
N GLU A 188 -18.53 -0.45 43.05
CA GLU A 188 -18.73 0.63 44.03
C GLU A 188 -19.86 0.34 45.01
N GLU A 189 -20.95 -0.30 44.56
CA GLU A 189 -22.05 -0.75 45.41
C GLU A 189 -21.58 -1.85 46.38
N GLU A 190 -20.85 -2.86 45.90
CA GLU A 190 -20.26 -3.89 46.75
C GLU A 190 -19.29 -3.29 47.79
N ARG A 191 -18.44 -2.34 47.38
CA ARG A 191 -17.53 -1.65 48.30
C ARG A 191 -18.29 -0.94 49.41
N LYS A 192 -19.36 -0.19 49.07
CA LYS A 192 -20.21 0.49 50.05
C LYS A 192 -20.90 -0.50 51.00
N HIS A 193 -21.32 -1.66 50.48
CA HIS A 193 -21.91 -2.72 51.29
C HIS A 193 -20.91 -3.26 52.33
N PHE A 194 -19.70 -3.63 51.89
CA PHE A 194 -18.65 -4.12 52.80
C PHE A 194 -18.20 -3.06 53.80
N GLU A 195 -18.15 -1.79 53.41
CA GLU A 195 -17.83 -0.69 54.32
C GLU A 195 -18.86 -0.58 55.46
N LYS A 196 -20.15 -0.74 55.14
CA LYS A 196 -21.23 -0.77 56.13
C LYS A 196 -21.14 -1.99 57.05
N GLU A 197 -20.89 -3.19 56.51
CA GLU A 197 -20.71 -4.41 57.33
C GLU A 197 -19.52 -4.28 58.29
N LEU A 198 -18.43 -3.65 57.83
CA LEU A 198 -17.24 -3.41 58.65
C LEU A 198 -17.54 -2.43 59.79
N GLU A 199 -18.31 -1.36 59.52
CA GLU A 199 -18.78 -0.43 60.54
C GLU A 199 -19.67 -1.13 61.58
N GLU A 200 -20.63 -1.95 61.15
CA GLU A 200 -21.48 -2.73 62.04
C GLU A 200 -20.67 -3.71 62.91
N ALA A 201 -19.69 -4.41 62.33
CA ALA A 201 -18.78 -5.29 63.06
C ALA A 201 -17.93 -4.54 64.09
N ALA A 202 -17.44 -3.34 63.74
CA ALA A 202 -16.69 -2.49 64.68
C ALA A 202 -17.53 -2.09 65.90
N VAL A 203 -18.80 -1.73 65.69
CA VAL A 203 -19.75 -1.41 66.79
C VAL A 203 -19.95 -2.62 67.71
N ILE A 204 -20.07 -3.83 67.15
CA ILE A 204 -20.20 -5.07 67.93
C ILE A 204 -18.94 -5.31 68.76
N ILE A 205 -17.75 -5.19 68.15
CA ILE A 205 -16.47 -5.35 68.84
C ILE A 205 -16.36 -4.38 70.01
N ASP A 206 -16.73 -3.10 69.83
CA ASP A 206 -16.67 -2.11 70.91
C ASP A 206 -17.67 -2.38 72.03
N ARG A 207 -18.84 -2.97 71.72
CA ARG A 207 -19.79 -3.45 72.73
C ARG A 207 -19.23 -4.63 73.51
N MET A 208 -18.57 -5.58 72.83
CA MET A 208 -17.92 -6.72 73.47
C MET A 208 -16.77 -6.27 74.36
N LYS A 209 -15.91 -5.35 73.89
CA LYS A 209 -14.83 -4.75 74.70
C LYS A 209 -15.36 -4.10 75.98
N ARG A 210 -16.42 -3.29 75.89
CA ARG A 210 -17.07 -2.69 77.08
C ARG A 210 -17.60 -3.74 78.05
N THR A 211 -18.24 -4.78 77.52
CA THR A 211 -18.76 -5.88 78.35
C THR A 211 -17.63 -6.63 79.04
N LEU A 212 -16.53 -6.87 78.34
CA LEU A 212 -15.35 -7.55 78.85
C LEU A 212 -14.69 -6.72 79.96
N MET A 213 -14.49 -5.41 79.77
CA MET A 213 -13.98 -4.51 80.83
C MET A 213 -14.84 -4.55 82.10
N LEU A 214 -16.18 -4.50 81.98
CA LEU A 214 -17.08 -4.62 83.14
C LEU A 214 -16.93 -5.97 83.86
N LYS A 215 -16.74 -7.07 83.11
CA LYS A 215 -16.49 -8.39 83.68
C LYS A 215 -15.13 -8.46 84.38
N GLU A 216 -14.09 -7.85 83.81
CA GLU A 216 -12.77 -7.74 84.44
C GLU A 216 -12.83 -6.94 85.74
N GLU A 217 -13.53 -5.80 85.77
CA GLU A 217 -13.77 -5.01 87.00
C GLU A 217 -14.53 -5.82 88.07
N THR A 218 -15.52 -6.61 87.65
CA THR A 218 -16.27 -7.50 88.56
C THR A 218 -15.37 -8.59 89.15
N ILE A 219 -14.46 -9.16 88.35
CA ILE A 219 -13.49 -10.16 88.82
C ILE A 219 -12.50 -9.53 89.79
N LEU A 220 -11.98 -8.34 89.48
CA LEU A 220 -11.05 -7.62 90.35
C LEU A 220 -11.69 -7.27 91.70
N SER A 221 -12.94 -6.81 91.69
CA SER A 221 -13.69 -6.53 92.93
C SER A 221 -13.97 -7.81 93.73
N LEU A 222 -14.40 -8.91 93.09
CA LEU A 222 -14.55 -10.21 93.76
C LEU A 222 -13.25 -10.73 94.38
N ASN A 223 -12.12 -10.64 93.67
CA ASN A 223 -10.82 -11.04 94.21
C ASN A 223 -10.41 -10.16 95.40
N LYS A 224 -10.71 -8.87 95.38
CA LYS A 224 -10.49 -7.96 96.51
C LYS A 224 -11.35 -8.34 97.72
N SER A 225 -12.62 -8.70 97.52
CA SER A 225 -13.50 -9.20 98.58
C SER A 225 -12.98 -10.52 99.17
N ARG A 226 -12.51 -11.44 98.33
CA ARG A 226 -11.96 -12.74 98.74
C ARG A 226 -10.64 -12.62 99.50
N SER A 227 -9.88 -11.54 99.29
CA SER A 227 -8.68 -11.21 100.05
C SER A 227 -9.00 -10.72 101.46
N MET A 228 -10.18 -10.14 101.72
CA MET A 228 -10.59 -9.66 103.04
C MET A 228 -11.18 -10.79 103.92
N ASP A 229 -11.67 -11.88 103.30
CA ASP A 229 -12.14 -13.07 104.04
C ASP A 229 -10.97 -13.98 104.52
N ASN A 230 -9.75 -13.74 104.04
CA ASN A 230 -8.56 -14.53 104.42
C ASN A 230 -7.78 -13.95 105.62
N GLU A 231 -8.27 -12.89 106.27
CA GLU A 231 -7.66 -12.33 107.49
C GLU A 231 -8.27 -12.86 108.81
N PHE A 232 -9.03 -13.97 108.80
CA PHE A 232 -9.63 -14.54 110.02
C PHE A 232 -9.19 -15.96 110.41
N PHE A 233 -8.10 -16.49 109.85
CA PHE A 233 -7.58 -17.82 110.25
C PHE A 233 -6.05 -17.84 110.37
N TYR A 234 -5.54 -17.31 111.49
CA TYR A 234 -4.25 -17.69 112.04
C TYR A 234 -4.38 -17.90 113.55
N ALA A 235 -4.57 -19.15 113.98
CA ALA A 235 -4.03 -19.68 115.23
C ALA A 235 -4.36 -21.18 115.39
N SER A 236 -3.44 -21.90 116.04
CA SER A 236 -3.48 -23.30 116.46
C SER A 236 -2.95 -24.29 115.43
N ASP A 237 -1.64 -24.57 115.41
CA ASP A 237 -0.86 -25.35 116.39
C ASP A 237 -0.93 -26.86 116.10
N GLY A 238 0.25 -27.46 116.14
CA GLY A 238 0.59 -28.67 115.43
C GLY A 238 0.20 -29.96 116.13
N LEU A 239 0.20 -31.05 115.37
CA LEU A 239 0.37 -32.40 115.92
C LEU A 239 1.15 -33.27 114.94
N LYS A 240 2.22 -33.88 115.46
CA LYS A 240 3.03 -34.92 114.83
C LYS A 240 2.34 -36.28 114.98
N SER A 241 2.43 -37.15 113.97
CA SER A 241 2.51 -38.64 114.07
C SER A 241 2.58 -39.19 112.64
N GLU A 242 3.73 -39.68 112.19
CA GLU A 242 4.13 -41.11 112.18
C GLU A 242 3.65 -41.90 110.96
N ASP A 243 4.64 -42.55 110.35
CA ASP A 243 4.59 -43.51 109.26
C ASP A 243 3.56 -44.62 109.48
N TYR A 244 2.85 -45.02 108.42
CA TYR A 244 2.87 -46.38 107.86
C TYR A 244 2.04 -46.47 106.56
N ASP A 245 2.64 -47.14 105.58
CA ASP A 245 2.06 -47.93 104.48
C ASP A 245 1.32 -47.31 103.28
N LYS A 246 2.05 -47.32 102.15
CA LYS A 246 1.74 -48.12 100.94
C LYS A 246 0.25 -48.36 100.64
N LYS A 247 -0.29 -47.64 99.64
CA LYS A 247 -0.74 -48.17 98.33
C LYS A 247 -1.49 -47.12 97.51
N ASN A 248 -1.08 -47.02 96.23
CA ASN A 248 -1.88 -46.66 95.05
C ASN A 248 -2.48 -45.25 94.92
N VAL A 249 -1.74 -44.32 94.30
CA VAL A 249 -2.27 -43.56 93.16
C VAL A 249 -1.19 -43.43 92.08
N LYS A 250 -1.55 -43.80 90.86
CA LYS A 250 -0.70 -43.98 89.69
C LYS A 250 0.03 -42.69 89.29
N LYS A 251 1.34 -42.82 89.06
CA LYS A 251 2.15 -41.95 88.19
C LYS A 251 1.45 -41.79 86.83
N ILE A 252 1.14 -40.56 86.45
CA ILE A 252 1.18 -40.17 85.03
C ILE A 252 2.25 -39.10 84.93
N LYS A 253 3.48 -39.56 84.63
CA LYS A 253 4.53 -38.72 84.05
C LYS A 253 4.00 -38.22 82.71
N ILE A 254 3.78 -36.92 82.56
CA ILE A 254 3.61 -36.32 81.24
C ILE A 254 4.99 -36.38 80.58
N SER A 255 5.12 -37.31 79.64
CA SER A 255 6.27 -37.48 78.78
C SER A 255 6.40 -36.26 77.85
N GLU A 256 7.57 -35.63 77.82
CA GLU A 256 8.02 -34.79 76.70
C GLU A 256 8.07 -35.65 75.44
N LYS A 257 6.93 -35.69 74.73
CA LYS A 257 6.79 -36.41 73.49
C LYS A 257 7.27 -35.49 72.38
N ARG A 258 8.54 -35.69 71.98
CA ARG A 258 9.06 -35.28 70.68
C ARG A 258 8.13 -35.88 69.62
N PHE A 259 7.27 -35.06 69.04
CA PHE A 259 6.65 -35.36 67.75
C PHE A 259 7.49 -34.68 66.67
N MET A 260 8.62 -35.32 66.36
CA MET A 260 8.99 -35.46 64.96
C MET A 260 8.02 -36.50 64.41
N ASN A 261 7.03 -36.05 63.66
CA ASN A 261 6.34 -36.81 62.63
C ASN A 261 5.58 -35.78 61.78
N THR A 262 6.15 -35.54 60.61
CA THR A 262 5.50 -35.04 59.40
C THR A 262 4.08 -35.63 59.32
N PRO A 263 3.03 -34.81 59.17
CA PRO A 263 1.73 -35.34 58.77
C PRO A 263 1.87 -35.85 57.34
N ASP A 264 1.42 -37.08 57.14
CA ASP A 264 1.26 -37.68 55.82
C ASP A 264 0.50 -36.75 54.89
N LYS A 265 0.95 -36.75 53.64
CA LYS A 265 0.29 -36.05 52.54
C LYS A 265 -1.14 -36.57 52.42
N ASP A 266 -2.09 -35.78 52.86
CA ASP A 266 -3.43 -35.82 52.30
C ASP A 266 -3.31 -35.36 50.84
N GLU A 267 -3.27 -36.33 49.93
CA GLU A 267 -3.69 -36.14 48.56
C GLU A 267 -5.14 -35.64 48.59
N HIS A 268 -5.38 -34.52 47.89
CA HIS A 268 -6.66 -33.81 47.75
C HIS A 268 -6.84 -32.61 48.69
N GLY A 269 -5.96 -31.63 48.50
CA GLY A 269 -6.24 -30.24 48.82
C GLY A 269 -5.65 -29.37 47.73
N LEU A 270 -6.49 -28.61 47.04
CA LEU A 270 -6.12 -27.44 46.25
C LEU A 270 -5.38 -26.47 47.18
N THR A 271 -4.10 -26.70 47.45
CA THR A 271 -3.25 -25.67 48.03
C THR A 271 -3.07 -24.64 46.93
N GLU A 272 -3.91 -23.62 47.01
CA GLU A 272 -3.63 -22.25 46.68
C GLU A 272 -2.14 -21.96 47.01
N ARG A 273 -1.26 -22.29 46.05
CA ARG A 273 0.14 -21.89 46.12
C ARG A 273 0.08 -20.38 46.06
N SER A 274 0.55 -19.71 47.11
CA SER A 274 0.60 -18.26 47.14
C SER A 274 1.15 -17.76 45.80
N GLU A 275 0.35 -16.94 45.11
CA GLU A 275 0.64 -16.44 43.76
C GLU A 275 2.03 -15.79 43.66
N ASP A 276 2.54 -15.34 44.79
CA ASP A 276 3.90 -14.82 44.97
C ASP A 276 5.03 -15.81 44.67
N VAL A 277 4.86 -17.10 44.98
CA VAL A 277 5.91 -18.12 44.75
C VAL A 277 5.89 -18.56 43.28
N SER A 278 4.70 -18.72 42.69
CA SER A 278 4.56 -19.03 41.26
C SER A 278 5.05 -17.87 40.38
N TYR A 279 4.75 -16.62 40.76
CA TYR A 279 5.23 -15.43 40.06
C TYR A 279 6.76 -15.34 40.05
N ARG A 280 7.43 -15.57 41.19
CA ARG A 280 8.90 -15.54 41.26
C ARG A 280 9.56 -16.61 40.40
N ILE A 281 8.99 -17.81 40.35
CA ILE A 281 9.50 -18.90 39.49
C ILE A 281 9.38 -18.51 38.01
N ILE A 282 8.22 -18.01 37.59
CA ILE A 282 7.97 -17.55 36.21
C ILE A 282 8.92 -16.39 35.84
N CYS A 283 9.12 -15.43 36.74
CA CYS A 283 10.06 -14.33 36.52
C CYS A 283 11.50 -14.82 36.36
N HIS A 284 11.95 -15.76 37.19
CA HIS A 284 13.29 -16.32 37.07
C HIS A 284 13.50 -17.14 35.79
N GLU A 285 12.50 -17.93 35.38
CA GLU A 285 12.54 -18.66 34.11
C GLU A 285 12.56 -17.69 32.92
N ALA A 286 11.72 -16.66 32.92
CA ALA A 286 11.70 -15.64 31.88
C ALA A 286 13.03 -14.86 31.83
N MET A 287 13.63 -14.53 32.98
CA MET A 287 14.96 -13.92 33.07
C MET A 287 16.04 -14.81 32.45
N LYS A 288 15.98 -16.13 32.68
CA LYS A 288 16.89 -17.11 32.08
C LYS A 288 16.76 -17.16 30.55
N ILE A 289 15.53 -17.15 30.04
CA ILE A 289 15.24 -17.15 28.58
C ILE A 289 15.74 -15.87 27.91
N VAL A 290 15.51 -14.71 28.55
CA VAL A 290 15.95 -13.40 28.03
C VAL A 290 17.47 -13.17 28.28
N GLY A 291 18.12 -14.06 29.03
CA GLY A 291 19.55 -14.01 29.34
C GLY A 291 19.90 -12.81 30.21
N VAL A 292 19.19 -12.61 31.32
CA VAL A 292 19.38 -11.51 32.26
C VAL A 292 19.54 -12.06 33.67
N THR A 293 20.53 -11.58 34.40
CA THR A 293 20.82 -12.01 35.78
C THR A 293 20.23 -11.06 36.83
N SER A 294 19.83 -9.85 36.41
CA SER A 294 19.30 -8.78 37.27
C SER A 294 17.84 -8.47 36.93
N THR A 295 17.00 -8.34 37.95
CA THR A 295 15.58 -7.97 37.81
C THR A 295 15.41 -6.54 37.27
N LYS A 296 16.38 -5.65 37.51
CA LYS A 296 16.37 -4.27 37.00
C LYS A 296 16.51 -4.19 35.47
N ASP A 297 17.27 -5.13 34.89
CA ASP A 297 17.53 -5.19 33.45
C ASP A 297 16.52 -6.09 32.72
N PHE A 298 15.72 -6.85 33.46
CA PHE A 298 14.74 -7.77 32.89
C PHE A 298 13.66 -7.02 32.11
N TYR A 299 13.08 -5.97 32.71
CA TYR A 299 12.00 -5.22 32.07
C TYR A 299 12.47 -4.50 30.79
N SER A 300 13.64 -3.86 30.82
CA SER A 300 14.17 -3.14 29.66
C SER A 300 14.50 -4.08 28.49
N LYS A 301 15.08 -5.25 28.79
CA LYS A 301 15.43 -6.25 27.77
C LYS A 301 14.19 -6.98 27.22
N LEU A 302 13.18 -7.22 28.06
CA LEU A 302 11.88 -7.73 27.63
C LEU A 302 11.15 -6.71 26.72
N LEU A 303 11.22 -5.41 27.07
CA LEU A 303 10.63 -4.35 26.25
C LEU A 303 11.33 -4.24 24.89
N HIS A 304 12.66 -4.34 24.87
CA HIS A 304 13.45 -4.37 23.63
C HIS A 304 13.11 -5.59 22.76
N LEU A 305 12.96 -6.78 23.37
CA LEU A 305 12.53 -7.99 22.67
C LEU A 305 11.12 -7.83 22.09
N ARG A 306 10.17 -7.27 22.86
CA ARG A 306 8.80 -6.98 22.40
C ARG A 306 8.80 -6.00 21.23
N GLN A 307 9.61 -4.93 21.31
CA GLN A 307 9.77 -3.97 20.23
C GLN A 307 10.37 -4.63 18.99
N HIS A 308 11.43 -5.42 19.14
CA HIS A 308 12.05 -6.16 18.05
C HIS A 308 11.09 -7.15 17.40
N HIS A 309 10.33 -7.90 18.20
CA HIS A 309 9.29 -8.81 17.72
C HIS A 309 8.16 -8.08 16.99
N SER A 310 7.74 -6.90 17.48
CA SER A 310 6.73 -6.07 16.80
C SER A 310 7.21 -5.53 15.45
N ARG A 311 8.48 -5.12 15.36
CA ARG A 311 9.12 -4.68 14.11
C ARG A 311 9.32 -5.85 13.15
N TYR A 312 9.76 -7.00 13.64
CA TYR A 312 9.87 -8.23 12.88
C TYR A 312 8.53 -8.71 12.34
N LYS A 313 7.44 -8.62 13.13
CA LYS A 313 6.09 -8.98 12.66
C LYS A 313 5.60 -8.07 11.51
N LYS A 314 5.94 -6.78 11.55
CA LYS A 314 5.66 -5.85 10.44
C LYS A 314 6.53 -6.17 9.21
N SER A 315 7.83 -6.44 9.42
CA SER A 315 8.76 -6.83 8.35
C SER A 315 8.36 -8.16 7.69
N ARG A 316 7.90 -9.14 8.47
CA ARG A 316 7.42 -10.43 7.97
C ARG A 316 6.21 -10.25 7.05
N ARG A 317 5.22 -9.44 7.43
CA ARG A 317 4.08 -9.13 6.56
C ARG A 317 4.49 -8.47 5.25
N LEU A 318 5.53 -7.63 5.27
CA LEU A 318 6.08 -7.03 4.06
C LEU A 318 6.76 -8.09 3.19
N ILE A 319 7.57 -8.97 3.80
CA ILE A 319 8.21 -10.09 3.11
C ILE A 319 7.16 -11.00 2.47
N ASP A 320 6.12 -11.39 3.21
CA ASP A 320 5.02 -12.24 2.71
C ASP A 320 4.33 -11.59 1.49
N LYS A 321 4.06 -10.27 1.54
CA LYS A 321 3.51 -9.53 0.39
C LYS A 321 4.45 -9.48 -0.81
N ILE A 322 5.75 -9.30 -0.58
CA ILE A 322 6.76 -9.32 -1.64
C ILE A 322 6.86 -10.72 -2.26
N THR A 323 6.82 -11.77 -1.44
CA THR A 323 6.76 -13.17 -1.86
C THR A 323 5.56 -13.40 -2.77
N ASP A 324 4.36 -13.01 -2.34
CA ASP A 324 3.12 -13.15 -3.11
C ASP A 324 3.20 -12.41 -4.45
N MET A 325 3.66 -11.15 -4.44
CA MET A 325 3.84 -10.35 -5.65
C MET A 325 4.81 -11.02 -6.62
N ILE A 326 5.95 -11.53 -6.15
CA ILE A 326 6.94 -12.19 -7.00
C ILE A 326 6.39 -13.48 -7.59
N VAL A 327 5.65 -14.27 -6.80
CA VAL A 327 4.99 -15.49 -7.31
C VAL A 327 3.98 -15.14 -8.41
N GLN A 328 3.23 -14.05 -8.27
CA GLN A 328 2.27 -13.59 -9.29
C GLN A 328 2.95 -13.06 -10.56
N CYS A 329 4.06 -12.32 -10.41
CA CYS A 329 4.78 -11.73 -11.55
C CYS A 329 5.73 -12.71 -12.25
N SER A 330 6.00 -13.87 -11.66
CA SER A 330 6.93 -14.84 -12.22
C SER A 330 6.27 -15.75 -13.26
N PRO A 331 6.98 -16.12 -14.34
CA PRO A 331 6.49 -17.13 -15.29
C PRO A 331 6.10 -18.43 -14.59
N SER A 332 5.01 -19.06 -15.04
CA SER A 332 4.52 -20.31 -14.48
C SER A 332 5.62 -21.39 -14.49
N GLY A 333 5.92 -21.96 -13.32
CA GLY A 333 6.99 -22.95 -13.15
C GLY A 333 8.34 -22.38 -12.66
N SER A 334 8.46 -21.05 -12.47
CA SER A 334 9.68 -20.42 -11.93
C SER A 334 10.00 -20.87 -10.51
N PHE A 335 8.97 -21.18 -9.72
CA PHE A 335 9.12 -21.70 -8.36
C PHE A 335 8.28 -22.99 -8.23
N SER A 336 8.90 -24.06 -7.74
CA SER A 336 8.23 -25.33 -7.47
C SER A 336 7.54 -25.39 -6.10
N LYS A 337 7.90 -24.47 -5.20
CA LYS A 337 7.35 -24.25 -3.85
C LYS A 337 7.43 -22.76 -3.52
N GLU A 338 6.82 -22.34 -2.42
CA GLU A 338 6.92 -20.97 -1.92
C GLU A 338 8.40 -20.54 -1.80
N PRO A 339 8.82 -19.48 -2.51
CA PRO A 339 10.22 -19.14 -2.62
C PRO A 339 10.76 -18.59 -1.30
N ASN A 340 11.95 -19.03 -0.91
CA ASN A 340 12.60 -18.47 0.27
C ASN A 340 13.12 -17.04 -0.01
N THR A 341 13.42 -16.27 1.03
CA THR A 341 13.90 -14.88 0.95
C THR A 341 15.12 -14.69 0.03
N HIS A 342 16.07 -15.64 0.01
CA HIS A 342 17.22 -15.63 -0.89
C HIS A 342 16.83 -15.89 -2.36
N GLN A 343 15.86 -16.78 -2.62
CA GLN A 343 15.35 -17.02 -3.97
C GLN A 343 14.61 -15.80 -4.52
N ILE A 344 13.82 -15.14 -3.67
CA ILE A 344 13.18 -13.85 -3.94
C ILE A 344 14.23 -12.79 -4.34
N TRP A 345 15.27 -12.62 -3.52
CA TRP A 345 16.33 -11.66 -3.82
C TRP A 345 17.08 -11.98 -5.11
N LYS A 346 17.37 -13.25 -5.36
CA LYS A 346 18.01 -13.71 -6.61
C LYS A 346 17.14 -13.41 -7.83
N TRP A 347 15.82 -13.55 -7.70
CA TRP A 347 14.88 -13.24 -8.77
C TRP A 347 14.81 -11.73 -9.03
N ILE A 348 14.66 -10.91 -7.99
CA ILE A 348 14.66 -9.44 -8.09
C ILE A 348 15.95 -8.94 -8.75
N THR A 349 17.10 -9.44 -8.30
CA THR A 349 18.41 -9.04 -8.84
C THR A 349 18.57 -9.49 -10.29
N GLY A 350 18.16 -10.70 -10.65
CA GLY A 350 18.14 -11.14 -12.05
C GLY A 350 17.25 -10.26 -12.95
N LEU A 351 16.07 -9.86 -12.44
CA LEU A 351 15.18 -8.96 -13.18
C LEU A 351 15.78 -7.56 -13.36
N LEU A 352 16.43 -7.01 -12.33
CA LEU A 352 17.17 -5.74 -12.41
C LEU A 352 18.36 -5.83 -13.36
N GLU A 353 19.09 -6.95 -13.37
CA GLU A 353 20.19 -7.18 -14.31
C GLU A 353 19.69 -7.20 -15.75
N GLU A 354 18.60 -7.90 -16.04
CA GLU A 354 17.98 -7.91 -17.37
C GLU A 354 17.45 -6.52 -17.76
N TYR A 355 16.78 -5.82 -16.85
CA TYR A 355 16.36 -4.43 -17.06
C TYR A 355 17.57 -3.52 -17.37
N MET A 356 18.67 -3.66 -16.64
CA MET A 356 19.88 -2.88 -16.87
C MET A 356 20.57 -3.25 -18.19
N LYS A 357 20.51 -4.52 -18.62
CA LYS A 357 20.95 -4.93 -19.97
C LYS A 357 20.10 -4.28 -21.04
N ILE A 358 18.77 -4.30 -20.88
CA ILE A 358 17.83 -3.65 -21.79
C ILE A 358 18.12 -2.15 -21.86
N LYS A 359 18.19 -1.47 -20.71
CA LYS A 359 18.52 -0.04 -20.60
C LYS A 359 19.87 0.30 -21.25
N LYS A 360 20.89 -0.55 -21.10
CA LYS A 360 22.20 -0.37 -21.76
C LYS A 360 22.13 -0.63 -23.27
N SER A 361 21.35 -1.62 -23.71
CA SER A 361 21.13 -1.91 -25.14
C SER A 361 20.20 -0.91 -25.83
N LEU A 362 19.41 -0.16 -25.05
CA LEU A 362 18.59 0.98 -25.46
C LEU A 362 19.40 2.27 -25.63
N SER A 363 20.74 2.22 -25.67
CA SER A 363 21.46 3.24 -26.43
C SER A 363 20.92 3.13 -27.85
N GLY A 364 20.07 4.07 -28.27
CA GLY A 364 19.15 3.96 -29.42
C GLY A 364 19.74 3.51 -30.75
N GLU A 365 21.05 3.27 -30.85
CA GLU A 365 21.73 2.66 -31.99
C GLU A 365 21.16 1.28 -32.40
N ALA A 366 20.80 0.40 -31.46
CA ALA A 366 20.21 -0.90 -31.80
C ALA A 366 18.78 -0.75 -32.36
N PHE A 367 18.01 0.17 -31.76
CA PHE A 367 16.67 0.53 -32.23
C PHE A 367 16.73 1.21 -33.61
N LEU A 368 17.63 2.17 -33.81
CA LEU A 368 17.85 2.85 -35.10
C LEU A 368 18.32 1.88 -36.19
N LYS A 369 19.19 0.91 -35.87
CA LYS A 369 19.55 -0.17 -36.79
C LYS A 369 18.34 -1.03 -37.14
N LEU A 370 17.46 -1.30 -36.17
CA LEU A 370 16.24 -2.06 -36.41
C LEU A 370 15.25 -1.27 -37.28
N CYS A 371 15.04 0.02 -37.01
CA CYS A 371 14.25 0.92 -37.85
C CYS A 371 14.78 0.96 -39.28
N HIS A 372 16.11 1.00 -39.45
CA HIS A 372 16.74 1.00 -40.76
C HIS A 372 16.61 -0.34 -41.50
N ILE A 373 16.78 -1.47 -40.80
CA ILE A 373 16.62 -2.82 -41.38
C ILE A 373 15.16 -3.09 -41.77
N LEU A 374 14.22 -2.61 -40.96
CA LEU A 374 12.80 -2.85 -41.15
C LEU A 374 12.10 -1.72 -41.92
N ASP A 375 12.81 -0.68 -42.34
CA ASP A 375 12.29 0.49 -43.06
C ASP A 375 10.99 1.04 -42.47
N THR A 376 10.98 1.17 -41.14
CA THR A 376 9.81 1.64 -40.41
C THR A 376 10.23 2.14 -39.03
N ASP A 377 9.70 3.31 -38.65
CA ASP A 377 9.87 3.88 -37.31
C ASP A 377 8.68 3.53 -36.39
N ASP A 378 7.71 2.78 -36.92
CA ASP A 378 6.53 2.33 -36.19
C ASP A 378 6.82 1.03 -35.43
N VAL A 379 6.71 1.11 -34.11
CA VAL A 379 6.99 0.01 -33.18
C VAL A 379 6.05 -1.18 -33.39
N GLU A 380 4.77 -0.95 -33.73
CA GLU A 380 3.81 -2.03 -33.94
C GLU A 380 4.13 -2.79 -35.24
N VAL A 381 4.48 -2.05 -36.30
CA VAL A 381 4.92 -2.64 -37.57
C VAL A 381 6.24 -3.40 -37.40
N MET A 382 7.17 -2.87 -36.59
CA MET A 382 8.40 -3.59 -36.25
C MET A 382 8.11 -4.90 -35.51
N ILE A 383 7.24 -4.88 -34.51
CA ILE A 383 6.85 -6.07 -33.74
C ILE A 383 6.24 -7.13 -34.67
N ASP A 384 5.35 -6.73 -35.57
CA ASP A 384 4.72 -7.65 -36.52
C ASP A 384 5.74 -8.26 -37.49
N ARG A 385 6.63 -7.45 -38.07
CA ARG A 385 7.67 -7.92 -39.00
C ARG A 385 8.68 -8.84 -38.30
N VAL A 386 9.12 -8.49 -37.10
CA VAL A 386 10.03 -9.33 -36.30
C VAL A 386 9.35 -10.64 -35.90
N THR A 387 8.07 -10.59 -35.52
CA THR A 387 7.30 -11.79 -35.17
C THR A 387 7.14 -12.74 -36.36
N GLN A 388 6.93 -12.20 -37.57
CA GLN A 388 6.89 -12.98 -38.81
C GLN A 388 8.25 -13.60 -39.14
N LEU A 389 9.35 -12.85 -38.97
CA LEU A 389 10.71 -13.35 -39.18
C LEU A 389 11.08 -14.48 -38.19
N VAL A 390 10.74 -14.32 -36.91
CA VAL A 390 10.97 -15.35 -35.88
C VAL A 390 10.15 -16.61 -36.17
N ARG A 391 8.90 -16.47 -36.62
CA ARG A 391 8.07 -17.60 -37.06
C ARG A 391 8.66 -18.30 -38.28
N ALA A 392 9.18 -17.55 -39.26
CA ALA A 392 9.80 -18.09 -40.46
C ALA A 392 11.12 -18.83 -40.18
N MET A 393 11.90 -18.38 -39.19
CA MET A 393 13.17 -19.01 -38.79
C MET A 393 13.03 -20.16 -37.79
N SER A 394 11.84 -20.39 -37.23
CA SER A 394 11.62 -21.53 -36.33
C SER A 394 11.61 -22.85 -37.13
N PRO A 395 12.56 -23.79 -36.87
CA PRO A 395 12.61 -25.03 -37.62
C PRO A 395 11.35 -25.85 -37.31
N LYS A 396 10.57 -26.17 -38.34
CA LYS A 396 9.45 -27.10 -38.25
C LYS A 396 9.97 -28.40 -37.63
N LYS A 397 9.62 -28.67 -36.38
CA LYS A 397 9.78 -29.99 -35.76
C LYS A 397 9.03 -30.99 -36.65
N LYS A 398 9.78 -31.76 -37.43
CA LYS A 398 9.25 -32.96 -38.09
C LYS A 398 8.81 -33.90 -36.99
N SER A 399 7.51 -34.21 -36.97
CA SER A 399 6.90 -35.26 -36.15
C SER A 399 7.46 -36.62 -36.49
#